data_AF-A0A9E2EDV6-F1
#
_entry.id   AF-A0A9E2EDV6-F1
#
_cell.length_a   1.000
_cell.length_b   1.000
_cell.length_c   1.000
_cell.angle_alpha   90.00
_cell.angle_beta   90.00
_cell.angle_gamma   90.00
#
_symmetry.space_group_name_H-M   'P 1'
#
loop_
_entity.id
_entity.type
_entity.pdbx_description
1 polymer ?
#
loop_
_entity_poly.entity_id
_entity_poly.type
_entity_poly.pdbx_seq_one_letter_code
_entity_poly.pdbx_strand_id
1 'polypeptide(L)'
;MNEPSLKIMPRRSLLVRTFGLSMGLRHSTVAVIGVSLVGFWIFVAVFAPLLAPFEPNATHLPFAKPGTSFTGGAVFWLGTDHLGL
;
A
#
# COMPACT_ATOMS: atom_id res chain seq x y z
N MET A 1 -39.12 -50.54 0.99
CA MET A 1 -39.35 -49.13 1.33
C MET A 1 -37.98 -48.54 1.62
N ASN A 2 -37.32 -47.96 0.61
CA ASN A 2 -35.97 -47.42 0.72
C ASN A 2 -36.06 -45.90 0.61
N GLU A 3 -35.75 -45.21 1.71
CA GLU A 3 -35.60 -43.76 1.74
C GLU A 3 -34.37 -43.36 0.90
N PRO A 4 -34.46 -42.42 -0.04
CA PRO A 4 -33.28 -41.90 -0.72
C PRO A 4 -32.51 -41.00 0.26
N SER A 5 -31.34 -41.46 0.71
CA SER A 5 -30.48 -40.66 1.59
C SER A 5 -30.06 -39.37 0.89
N LEU A 6 -30.65 -38.25 1.31
CA LEU A 6 -30.34 -36.92 0.80
C LEU A 6 -28.89 -36.57 1.14
N LYS A 7 -28.01 -36.66 0.15
CA LYS A 7 -26.58 -36.35 0.28
C LYS A 7 -26.38 -34.84 0.38
N ILE A 8 -26.40 -34.30 1.59
CA ILE A 8 -26.22 -32.87 1.84
C ILE A 8 -24.79 -32.47 1.45
N MET A 9 -24.66 -31.66 0.39
CA MET A 9 -23.38 -31.11 -0.02
C MET A 9 -22.88 -30.14 1.05
N PRO A 10 -21.64 -30.27 1.57
CA PRO A 10 -21.14 -29.38 2.60
C PRO A 10 -21.07 -27.96 2.03
N ARG A 11 -21.71 -27.01 2.73
CA ARG A 11 -21.65 -25.59 2.41
C ARG A 11 -20.20 -25.14 2.52
N ARG A 12 -19.50 -25.12 1.38
CA ARG A 12 -18.08 -24.81 1.29
C ARG A 12 -17.87 -23.40 1.85
N SER A 13 -17.31 -23.31 3.06
CA SER A 13 -17.20 -22.05 3.77
C SER A 13 -16.20 -21.14 3.04
N LEU A 14 -16.63 -19.90 2.77
CA LEU A 14 -15.79 -18.88 2.14
C LEU A 14 -14.51 -18.60 2.95
N LEU A 15 -14.54 -18.90 4.26
CA LEU A 15 -13.41 -18.74 5.18
C LEU A 15 -12.25 -19.70 4.90
N VAL A 16 -12.53 -20.91 4.40
CA VAL A 16 -11.45 -21.87 4.04
C VAL A 16 -10.75 -21.43 2.75
N ARG A 17 -11.43 -20.67 1.89
CA ARG A 17 -10.86 -20.16 0.63
C ARG A 17 -9.91 -18.98 0.84
N THR A 18 -10.17 -18.12 1.83
CA THR A 18 -9.26 -17.01 2.16
C THR A 18 -7.97 -17.51 2.83
N PHE A 19 -8.05 -18.57 3.64
CA PHE A 19 -6.88 -19.16 4.32
C PHE A 19 -6.06 -20.11 3.43
N GLY A 20 -6.68 -20.78 2.46
CA GLY A 20 -5.95 -21.57 1.45
C GLY A 20 -5.14 -20.70 0.47
N LEU A 21 -5.60 -19.47 0.23
CA LEU A 21 -4.85 -18.48 -0.55
C LEU A 21 -3.57 -18.06 0.18
N SER A 22 -3.64 -17.69 1.48
CA SER A 22 -2.48 -17.26 2.29
C SER A 22 -1.33 -18.28 2.31
N MET A 23 -1.63 -19.58 2.27
CA MET A 23 -0.61 -20.64 2.20
C MET A 23 -0.01 -20.82 0.79
N GLY A 24 -0.77 -20.53 -0.27
CA GLY A 24 -0.33 -20.62 -1.67
C GLY A 24 0.45 -19.41 -2.19
N LEU A 25 0.40 -18.26 -1.51
CA LEU A 25 1.12 -17.06 -1.94
C LEU A 25 2.63 -17.25 -2.03
N ARG A 26 3.22 -18.12 -1.21
CA ARG A 26 4.68 -18.36 -1.22
C ARG A 26 5.17 -19.10 -2.45
N HIS A 27 4.28 -19.79 -3.19
CA HIS A 27 4.65 -20.59 -4.35
C HIS A 27 4.44 -19.85 -5.69
N SER A 28 3.77 -18.70 -5.67
CA SER A 28 3.50 -17.87 -6.84
C SER A 28 4.27 -16.56 -6.74
N THR A 29 5.32 -16.41 -7.55
CA THR A 29 6.12 -15.17 -7.65
C THR A 29 5.24 -13.95 -7.90
N VAL A 30 4.17 -14.11 -8.70
CA VAL A 30 3.22 -13.03 -9.01
C VAL A 30 2.46 -12.58 -7.75
N ALA A 31 2.04 -13.53 -6.91
CA ALA A 31 1.34 -13.21 -5.66
C ALA A 31 2.25 -12.49 -4.66
N VAL A 32 3.53 -12.91 -4.57
CA VAL A 32 4.55 -12.23 -3.74
C VAL A 32 4.75 -10.80 -4.22
N ILE A 33 4.93 -10.58 -5.54
CA ILE A 33 5.10 -9.23 -6.09
C ILE A 33 3.90 -8.34 -5.77
N GLY A 34 2.68 -8.84 -5.97
CA GLY A 34 1.46 -8.08 -5.69
C GLY A 34 1.35 -7.67 -4.22
N VAL A 35 1.58 -8.61 -3.29
CA VAL A 35 1.56 -8.31 -1.85
C VAL A 35 2.69 -7.38 -1.44
N SER A 36 3.89 -7.55 -2.00
CA SER A 36 5.03 -6.66 -1.74
C SER A 36 4.75 -5.23 -2.20
N LEU A 37 4.13 -5.06 -3.38
CA LEU A 37 3.77 -3.73 -3.89
C LEU A 37 2.74 -3.05 -3.00
N VAL A 38 1.68 -3.76 -2.62
CA VAL A 38 0.65 -3.22 -1.72
C VAL A 38 1.25 -2.91 -0.35
N GLY A 39 2.05 -3.82 0.21
CA GLY A 39 2.74 -3.63 1.48
C GLY A 39 3.71 -2.46 1.47
N PHE A 40 4.44 -2.27 0.37
CA PHE A 40 5.31 -1.11 0.17
C PHE A 40 4.53 0.20 0.26
N TRP A 41 3.40 0.32 -0.43
CA TRP A 41 2.59 1.55 -0.38
C TRP A 41 1.94 1.79 0.98
N ILE A 42 1.52 0.73 1.68
CA ILE A 42 1.03 0.84 3.06
C ILE A 42 2.14 1.36 3.96
N PHE A 43 3.36 0.83 3.83
CA PHE A 43 4.51 1.33 4.57
C PHE A 43 4.76 2.81 4.29
N VAL A 44 4.85 3.21 3.01
CA VAL A 44 5.03 4.62 2.64
C VAL A 44 3.95 5.52 3.24
N ALA A 45 2.69 5.09 3.23
CA ALA A 45 1.57 5.87 3.78
C ALA A 45 1.67 6.05 5.30
N VAL A 46 2.05 5.00 6.04
CA VAL A 46 2.23 5.06 7.50
C VAL A 46 3.41 5.96 7.86
N PHE A 47 4.50 5.88 7.09
CA PHE A 47 5.70 6.67 7.32
C PHE A 47 5.71 8.01 6.55
N ALA A 48 4.59 8.40 5.93
CA ALA A 48 4.50 9.62 5.12
C ALA A 48 4.93 10.89 5.88
N PRO A 49 4.52 11.12 7.15
CA PRO A 49 4.94 12.32 7.89
C PRO A 49 6.46 12.41 8.15
N LEU A 50 7.17 11.27 8.10
CA LEU A 50 8.63 11.22 8.27
C LEU A 50 9.37 11.30 6.92
N LEU A 51 8.79 10.72 5.87
CA LEU A 51 9.38 10.69 4.52
C LEU A 51 9.16 11.99 3.75
N ALA A 52 8.00 12.62 3.94
CA ALA A 52 7.60 13.86 3.30
C ALA A 52 7.12 14.83 4.40
N PRO A 53 8.02 15.61 5.00
CA PRO A 53 7.68 16.55 6.08
C PRO A 53 6.91 17.79 5.57
N PHE A 54 6.63 17.87 4.26
CA PHE A 54 5.90 18.96 3.62
C PHE A 54 4.44 18.57 3.41
N GLU A 55 3.54 19.52 3.63
CA GLU A 55 2.10 19.32 3.41
C GLU A 55 1.83 19.16 1.91
N PRO A 56 1.26 18.04 1.44
CA PRO A 56 1.13 17.75 0.00
C PRO A 56 0.18 18.71 -0.73
N ASN A 57 -0.67 19.41 0.01
CA ASN A 57 -1.66 20.35 -0.53
C ASN A 57 -1.27 21.81 -0.30
N ALA A 58 -0.11 22.08 0.32
CA ALA A 58 0.36 23.43 0.56
C ALA A 58 1.31 23.87 -0.56
N THR A 59 1.16 25.12 -1.00
CA THR A 59 2.16 25.80 -1.81
C THR A 59 3.16 26.47 -0.87
N HIS A 60 4.42 26.06 -0.96
CA HIS A 60 5.53 26.63 -0.21
C HIS A 60 6.24 27.72 -1.04
N LEU A 61 7.41 27.40 -1.60
CA LEU A 61 8.23 28.35 -2.36
C LEU A 61 8.29 27.89 -3.81
N PRO A 62 7.89 28.71 -4.79
CA PRO A 62 8.04 28.36 -6.20
C PRO A 62 9.49 28.49 -6.68
N PHE A 63 9.89 27.60 -7.59
CA PHE A 63 11.21 27.57 -8.26
C PHE A 63 12.43 27.55 -7.32
N ALA A 64 12.30 26.93 -6.14
CA ALA A 64 13.44 26.71 -5.27
C ALA A 64 14.40 25.69 -5.89
N LYS A 65 15.69 25.96 -5.80
CA LYS A 65 16.72 25.04 -6.31
C LYS A 65 16.81 23.80 -5.41
N PRO A 66 17.26 22.66 -5.96
CA PRO A 66 17.63 21.50 -5.14
C PRO A 66 18.59 21.89 -4.01
N GLY A 67 18.33 21.41 -2.80
CA GLY A 67 19.12 21.71 -1.60
C GLY A 67 18.77 23.03 -0.90
N THR A 68 17.72 23.74 -1.33
CA THR A 68 17.28 24.96 -0.65
C THR A 68 16.68 24.62 0.72
N SER A 69 17.19 25.27 1.78
CA SER A 69 16.67 25.15 3.13
C SER A 69 15.33 25.88 3.27
N PHE A 70 14.37 25.24 3.94
CA PHE A 70 13.04 25.78 4.24
C PHE A 70 12.87 25.99 5.75
N THR A 71 11.79 26.69 6.12
CA THR A 71 11.46 26.94 7.52
C THR A 71 11.29 25.61 8.28
N GLY A 72 11.68 25.58 9.55
CA GLY A 72 11.63 24.36 10.36
C GLY A 72 12.75 23.34 10.10
N GLY A 73 13.78 23.70 9.32
CA GLY A 73 14.94 22.82 9.07
C GLY A 73 14.73 21.78 7.97
N ALA A 74 13.60 21.86 7.26
CA ALA A 74 13.33 21.02 6.11
C ALA A 74 14.17 21.47 4.90
N VAL A 75 14.47 20.56 3.97
CA VAL A 75 15.28 20.85 2.78
C VAL A 75 14.54 20.36 1.55
N PHE A 76 14.44 21.20 0.53
CA PHE A 76 13.91 20.82 -0.78
C PHE A 76 14.96 20.02 -1.55
N TRP A 77 15.07 18.73 -1.27
CA TRP A 77 16.07 17.86 -1.88
C TRP A 77 16.03 17.85 -3.41
N LEU A 78 14.83 17.90 -4.00
CA LEU A 78 14.64 17.96 -5.44
C LEU A 78 14.36 19.38 -5.99
N GLY A 79 14.31 20.38 -5.13
CA GLY A 79 13.77 21.70 -5.48
C GLY A 79 12.25 21.68 -5.61
N THR A 80 11.68 22.79 -6.06
CA THR A 80 10.24 22.99 -6.19
C THR A 80 9.88 23.49 -7.58
N ASP A 81 8.64 23.26 -8.01
CA ASP A 81 8.15 23.67 -9.33
C ASP A 81 7.41 25.02 -9.30
N HIS A 82 6.60 25.30 -10.33
CA HIS A 82 5.81 26.51 -10.43
C HIS A 82 4.63 26.57 -9.43
N LEU A 83 4.19 25.42 -8.93
CA LEU A 83 3.18 25.32 -7.86
C LEU A 83 3.80 25.40 -6.47
N GLY A 84 5.12 25.25 -6.38
CA GLY A 84 5.91 25.48 -5.17
C GLY A 84 5.80 24.38 -4.12
N LEU A 85 5.73 23.10 -4.53
CA LEU A 85 5.78 21.95 -3.62
C LEU A 85 7.07 21.91 -2.79
#